data_AF-A0A9D8BX55-F1
#
_entry.id   AF-A0A9D8BX55-F1
#
_cell.length_a   1.000
_cell.length_b   1.000
_cell.length_c   1.000
_cell.angle_alpha   90.00
_cell.angle_beta   90.00
_cell.angle_gamma   90.00
#
_symmetry.space_group_name_H-M   'P 1'
#
loop_
_entity.id
_entity.type
_entity.pdbx_description
1 polymer ?
#
loop_
_entity_poly.entity_id
_entity_poly.type
_entity_poly.pdbx_seq_one_letter_code
_entity_poly.pdbx_strand_id
1 'polypeptide(L)'
;YGIDYKGCAVLVAYDKQSQDIAQGVDEGRGLDLEQGAGDQGLMFGYACDETPVLMPAAIHYAHRLVERQAQLRRDGRLPWLRPDAKSQVTLRYVDDKPHSVDTVVLSTQHAPDIAYDELREAVIEEIIKPVLPKALLQGEVKYLVNPTGRFVVGGPQGDCGLTGRKIIVDTYGGAAPHGGGAFSGKDPSKVDRSAAYAARYVAKNVVAAGLASRCQIQVSYAIGVAQPTSIMVTTFGTGKISDERLEALIAKHFDLRPKGIVQMLDLLRPIYQKTAAYGHFGRDEPEFSWEKTDKAQALRADAGL
;
A
#
# COMPACT_ATOMS: atom_id res chain seq x y z
N TYR A 1 26.35 7.78 3.30
CA TYR A 1 26.03 6.47 2.69
C TYR A 1 25.40 6.63 1.31
N GLY A 2 26.03 7.43 0.44
CA GLY A 2 25.41 7.92 -0.78
C GLY A 2 25.05 9.41 -0.64
N ILE A 3 24.02 9.73 0.14
CA ILE A 3 23.65 11.12 0.50
C ILE A 3 23.96 11.43 1.97
N ASP A 4 24.26 12.70 2.26
CA ASP A 4 24.37 13.28 3.60
C ASP A 4 23.52 14.57 3.65
N TYR A 5 22.65 14.69 4.66
CA TYR A 5 21.78 15.85 4.83
C TYR A 5 22.57 17.15 5.06
N LYS A 6 23.82 17.07 5.52
CA LYS A 6 24.72 18.22 5.71
C LYS A 6 25.34 18.72 4.42
N GLY A 7 25.48 17.85 3.41
CA GLY A 7 26.16 18.13 2.16
C GLY A 7 25.24 18.21 0.94
N CYS A 8 23.94 17.93 1.11
CA CYS A 8 22.98 17.99 0.01
C CYS A 8 22.47 19.42 -0.21
N ALA A 9 22.41 19.86 -1.47
CA ALA A 9 21.72 21.08 -1.83
C ALA A 9 20.20 20.82 -1.87
N VAL A 10 19.43 21.72 -1.26
CA VAL A 10 17.95 21.68 -1.30
C VAL A 10 17.46 22.83 -2.16
N LEU A 11 16.86 22.49 -3.30
CA LEU A 11 16.25 23.45 -4.22
C LEU A 11 14.74 23.48 -4.00
N VAL A 12 14.19 24.66 -3.71
CA VAL A 12 12.76 24.87 -3.48
C VAL A 12 12.18 25.68 -4.63
N ALA A 13 11.26 25.08 -5.37
CA ALA A 13 10.62 25.68 -6.54
C ALA A 13 9.12 25.33 -6.57
N TYR A 14 8.40 25.74 -5.52
CA TYR A 14 6.95 25.54 -5.43
C TYR A 14 6.19 26.71 -6.03
N ASP A 15 5.11 26.40 -6.76
CA ASP A 15 4.10 27.36 -7.20
C ASP A 15 2.84 27.30 -6.32
N LYS A 16 1.96 28.29 -6.47
CA LYS A 16 0.61 28.25 -5.88
C LYS A 16 -0.31 27.36 -6.74
N GLN A 17 -1.32 26.75 -6.12
CA GLN A 17 -2.35 26.02 -6.86
C GLN A 17 -3.09 26.98 -7.81
N SER A 18 -3.39 26.50 -9.02
CA SER A 18 -4.20 27.23 -10.00
C SER A 18 -5.59 27.54 -9.44
N GLN A 19 -6.04 28.78 -9.60
CA GLN A 19 -7.38 29.20 -9.18
C GLN A 19 -8.48 28.53 -10.02
N ASP A 20 -8.18 28.18 -11.29
CA ASP A 20 -9.11 27.46 -12.18
C ASP A 20 -9.37 26.03 -11.71
N ILE A 21 -8.40 25.42 -11.01
CA ILE A 21 -8.57 24.12 -10.35
C ILE A 21 -9.32 24.32 -9.04
N ALA A 22 -8.93 25.33 -8.24
CA ALA A 22 -9.51 25.57 -6.93
C ALA A 22 -11.03 25.80 -6.99
N GLN A 23 -11.54 26.53 -7.97
CA GLN A 23 -12.98 26.81 -8.08
C GLN A 23 -13.86 25.55 -8.24
N GLY A 24 -13.34 24.46 -8.81
CA GLY A 24 -14.09 23.20 -8.95
C GLY A 24 -14.00 22.31 -7.71
N VAL A 25 -13.00 22.53 -6.86
CA VAL A 25 -12.72 21.70 -5.67
C VAL A 25 -13.28 22.35 -4.40
N ASP A 26 -13.24 23.68 -4.33
CA ASP A 26 -13.70 24.44 -3.18
C ASP A 26 -15.22 24.34 -3.01
N GLU A 27 -15.67 24.09 -1.78
CA GLU A 27 -17.09 24.09 -1.44
C GLU A 27 -17.75 25.44 -1.79
N GLY A 28 -19.00 25.37 -2.27
CA GLY A 28 -19.78 26.55 -2.65
C GLY A 28 -19.34 27.23 -3.95
N ARG A 29 -18.38 26.67 -4.68
CA ARG A 29 -17.89 27.19 -5.98
C ARG A 29 -18.05 26.21 -7.14
N GLY A 30 -18.06 24.90 -6.86
CA GLY A 30 -18.32 23.86 -7.85
C GLY A 30 -19.77 23.85 -8.38
N LEU A 31 -20.02 23.08 -9.45
CA LEU A 31 -21.35 22.99 -10.09
C LEU A 31 -22.42 22.39 -9.16
N ASP A 32 -22.03 21.45 -8.32
CA ASP A 32 -22.89 20.81 -7.30
C ASP A 32 -22.82 21.53 -5.94
N LEU A 33 -22.02 22.60 -5.84
CA LEU A 33 -21.68 23.35 -4.61
C LEU A 33 -21.02 22.50 -3.50
N GLU A 34 -20.79 21.21 -3.74
CA GLU A 34 -20.08 20.32 -2.83
C GLU A 34 -18.56 20.39 -3.09
N GLN A 35 -17.77 19.67 -2.29
CA GLN A 35 -16.35 19.52 -2.56
C GLN A 35 -16.15 18.55 -3.73
N GLY A 36 -15.80 19.08 -4.90
CA GLY A 36 -15.50 18.30 -6.09
C GLY A 36 -14.18 17.54 -6.00
N ALA A 37 -14.01 16.51 -6.84
CA ALA A 37 -12.74 15.80 -6.94
C ALA A 37 -11.61 16.72 -7.44
N GLY A 38 -10.42 16.61 -6.83
CA GLY A 38 -9.24 17.42 -7.18
C GLY A 38 -8.67 17.19 -8.58
N ASP A 39 -9.03 16.08 -9.22
CA ASP A 39 -8.66 15.71 -10.59
C ASP A 39 -9.62 14.62 -11.09
N GLN A 40 -9.58 14.31 -12.38
CA GLN A 40 -10.14 13.06 -12.89
C GLN A 40 -9.24 11.88 -12.48
N GLY A 41 -9.80 10.67 -12.45
CA GLY A 41 -8.99 9.48 -12.28
C GLY A 41 -9.79 8.24 -11.93
N LEU A 42 -9.08 7.12 -11.86
CA LEU A 42 -9.62 5.85 -11.39
C LEU A 42 -8.72 5.30 -10.29
N MET A 43 -9.31 4.66 -9.30
CA MET A 43 -8.61 4.13 -8.12
C MET A 43 -9.10 2.72 -7.83
N PHE A 44 -8.19 1.88 -7.34
CA PHE A 44 -8.50 0.49 -6.98
C PHE A 44 -8.30 0.23 -5.50
N GLY A 45 -9.25 -0.48 -4.92
CA GLY A 45 -9.22 -1.09 -3.59
C GLY A 45 -9.12 -2.59 -3.71
N TYR A 46 -8.33 -3.24 -2.86
CA TYR A 46 -8.25 -4.69 -2.83
C TYR A 46 -8.08 -5.23 -1.41
N ALA A 47 -8.71 -6.37 -1.13
CA ALA A 47 -8.48 -7.18 0.04
C ALA A 47 -8.67 -8.66 -0.27
N CYS A 48 -7.96 -9.52 0.47
CA CYS A 48 -8.10 -10.97 0.40
C CYS A 48 -7.78 -11.59 1.76
N ASP A 49 -8.16 -12.84 2.00
CA ASP A 49 -7.96 -13.55 3.27
C ASP A 49 -6.61 -14.31 3.36
N GLU A 50 -5.65 -14.01 2.48
CA GLU A 50 -4.33 -14.66 2.43
C GLU A 50 -3.43 -14.33 3.63
N THR A 51 -3.65 -13.19 4.29
CA THR A 51 -2.87 -12.74 5.45
C THR A 51 -3.79 -12.16 6.54
N PRO A 52 -3.35 -12.12 7.81
CA PRO A 52 -4.17 -11.57 8.90
C PRO A 52 -4.59 -10.12 8.71
N VAL A 53 -3.81 -9.33 7.96
CA VAL A 53 -4.08 -7.92 7.64
C VAL A 53 -4.87 -7.73 6.35
N LEU A 54 -5.40 -8.83 5.80
CA LEU A 54 -6.21 -8.88 4.59
C LEU A 54 -5.53 -8.33 3.33
N MET A 55 -4.23 -8.62 3.18
CA MET A 55 -3.40 -8.26 2.02
C MET A 55 -2.95 -9.49 1.23
N PRO A 56 -2.63 -9.35 -0.07
CA PRO A 56 -1.96 -10.39 -0.82
C PRO A 56 -0.63 -10.78 -0.16
N ALA A 57 -0.35 -12.08 -0.05
CA ALA A 57 0.76 -12.56 0.76
C ALA A 57 2.13 -12.06 0.27
N ALA A 58 2.39 -12.07 -1.05
CA ALA A 58 3.70 -11.72 -1.60
C ALA A 58 4.13 -10.29 -1.27
N ILE A 59 3.24 -9.29 -1.50
CA ILE A 59 3.55 -7.89 -1.20
C ILE A 59 3.66 -7.64 0.29
N HIS A 60 2.79 -8.27 1.09
CA HIS A 60 2.83 -8.17 2.54
C HIS A 60 4.20 -8.59 3.08
N TYR A 61 4.67 -9.80 2.72
CA TYR A 61 5.96 -10.27 3.19
C TYR A 61 7.14 -9.51 2.60
N ALA A 62 7.07 -9.09 1.32
CA ALA A 62 8.10 -8.22 0.76
C ALA A 62 8.25 -6.92 1.58
N HIS A 63 7.15 -6.27 1.99
CA HIS A 63 7.23 -5.11 2.88
C HIS A 63 7.86 -5.43 4.23
N ARG A 64 7.42 -6.52 4.88
CA ARG A 64 7.94 -6.91 6.19
C ARG A 64 9.45 -7.19 6.16
N LEU A 65 9.97 -7.73 5.05
CA LEU A 65 11.42 -7.98 4.89
C LEU A 65 12.26 -6.69 4.93
N VAL A 66 11.89 -5.68 4.14
CA VAL A 66 12.62 -4.40 4.13
C VAL A 66 12.38 -3.57 5.40
N GLU A 67 11.21 -3.71 6.03
CA GLU A 67 10.94 -3.12 7.34
C GLU A 67 11.83 -3.73 8.43
N ARG A 68 11.98 -5.07 8.45
CA ARG A 68 12.88 -5.78 9.36
C ARG A 68 14.35 -5.42 9.12
N GLN A 69 14.77 -5.31 7.86
CA GLN A 69 16.12 -4.81 7.51
C GLN A 69 16.35 -3.42 8.13
N ALA A 70 15.38 -2.51 7.97
CA ALA A 70 15.50 -1.15 8.51
C ALA A 70 15.51 -1.14 10.04
N GLN A 71 14.74 -2.02 10.69
CA GLN A 71 14.73 -2.20 12.15
C GLN A 71 16.12 -2.58 12.67
N LEU A 72 16.68 -3.71 12.19
CA LEU A 72 17.98 -4.23 12.63
C LEU A 72 19.13 -3.25 12.39
N ARG A 73 19.02 -2.45 11.33
CA ARG A 73 19.97 -1.38 11.05
C ARG A 73 19.85 -0.23 12.04
N ARG A 74 18.62 0.20 12.37
CA ARG A 74 18.36 1.37 13.22
C ARG A 74 18.62 1.11 14.70
N ASP A 75 18.39 -0.12 15.16
CA ASP A 75 18.69 -0.51 16.54
C ASP A 75 20.11 -1.04 16.75
N GLY A 76 20.88 -1.18 15.66
CA GLY A 76 22.30 -1.51 15.71
C GLY A 76 22.62 -3.00 15.84
N ARG A 77 21.62 -3.90 15.81
CA ARG A 77 21.86 -5.36 15.85
C ARG A 77 22.66 -5.87 14.67
N LEU A 78 22.47 -5.27 13.49
CA LEU A 78 23.31 -5.51 12.30
C LEU A 78 23.94 -4.17 11.88
N PRO A 79 25.03 -3.73 12.54
CA PRO A 79 25.56 -2.37 12.42
C PRO A 79 26.21 -2.08 11.05
N TRP A 80 26.54 -3.13 10.29
CA TRP A 80 27.08 -3.05 8.94
C TRP A 80 26.01 -2.77 7.87
N LEU A 81 24.72 -2.88 8.20
CA LEU A 81 23.64 -2.55 7.27
C LEU A 81 23.62 -1.05 6.95
N ARG A 82 23.35 -0.73 5.68
CA ARG A 82 23.14 0.64 5.20
C ARG A 82 21.70 0.84 4.70
N PRO A 83 21.27 2.09 4.45
CA PRO A 83 19.84 2.40 4.27
C PRO A 83 19.14 1.78 3.06
N ASP A 84 19.84 1.55 1.94
CA ASP A 84 19.21 1.07 0.70
C ASP A 84 19.01 -0.45 0.73
N ALA A 85 17.78 -0.92 0.52
CA ALA A 85 17.44 -2.33 0.50
C ALA A 85 16.23 -2.60 -0.40
N LYS A 86 16.19 -3.79 -1.00
CA LYS A 86 15.15 -4.27 -1.91
C LYS A 86 14.83 -5.72 -1.56
N SER A 87 13.56 -6.08 -1.61
CA SER A 87 13.11 -7.47 -1.42
C SER A 87 12.10 -7.89 -2.46
N GLN A 88 12.10 -9.18 -2.78
CA GLN A 88 11.11 -9.81 -3.65
C GLN A 88 10.78 -11.20 -3.08
N VAL A 89 9.49 -11.56 -3.10
CA VAL A 89 9.00 -12.86 -2.64
C VAL A 89 8.21 -13.51 -3.76
N THR A 90 8.60 -14.72 -4.14
CA THR A 90 7.89 -15.55 -5.12
C THR A 90 7.19 -16.67 -4.39
N LEU A 91 5.87 -16.74 -4.51
CA LEU A 91 5.03 -17.75 -3.85
C LEU A 91 4.46 -18.71 -4.88
N ARG A 92 4.44 -20.00 -4.54
CA ARG A 92 3.61 -20.99 -5.23
C ARG A 92 2.19 -20.90 -4.70
N TYR A 93 1.23 -20.83 -5.62
CA TYR A 93 -0.20 -20.91 -5.31
C TYR A 93 -0.74 -22.30 -5.67
N VAL A 94 -1.66 -22.81 -4.86
CA VAL A 94 -2.45 -24.02 -5.12
C VAL A 94 -3.89 -23.67 -4.75
N ASP A 95 -4.83 -23.91 -5.68
CA ASP A 95 -6.25 -23.58 -5.51
C ASP A 95 -6.48 -22.14 -5.03
N ASP A 96 -5.81 -21.19 -5.70
CA ASP A 96 -5.83 -19.75 -5.40
C ASP A 96 -5.38 -19.35 -3.98
N LYS A 97 -4.66 -20.23 -3.28
CA LYS A 97 -4.10 -19.95 -1.96
C LYS A 97 -2.56 -20.02 -1.93
N PRO A 98 -1.88 -19.14 -1.17
CA PRO A 98 -0.44 -19.25 -0.94
C PRO A 98 -0.10 -20.59 -0.29
N HIS A 99 0.73 -21.39 -0.96
CA HIS A 99 1.11 -22.71 -0.49
C HIS A 99 2.52 -22.72 0.12
N SER A 100 3.51 -22.19 -0.60
CA SER A 100 4.90 -22.17 -0.16
C SER A 100 5.71 -21.06 -0.85
N VAL A 101 6.81 -20.64 -0.23
CA VAL A 101 7.78 -19.76 -0.85
C VAL A 101 8.67 -20.56 -1.80
N ASP A 102 8.76 -20.15 -3.06
CA ASP A 102 9.75 -20.71 -3.99
C ASP A 102 11.09 -19.96 -3.87
N THR A 103 11.04 -18.63 -3.98
CA THR A 103 12.25 -17.80 -4.01
C THR A 103 12.08 -16.53 -3.18
N VAL A 104 13.11 -16.20 -2.39
CA VAL A 104 13.25 -14.90 -1.73
C VAL A 104 14.51 -14.21 -2.26
N VAL A 105 14.34 -13.00 -2.79
CA VAL A 105 15.46 -12.12 -3.13
C VAL A 105 15.54 -11.02 -2.08
N LEU A 106 16.72 -10.81 -1.50
CA LEU A 106 16.97 -9.67 -0.63
C LEU A 106 18.32 -9.06 -0.99
N SER A 107 18.29 -7.84 -1.52
CA SER A 107 19.49 -7.04 -1.76
C SER A 107 19.56 -5.93 -0.74
N THR A 108 20.63 -5.88 0.05
CA THR A 108 20.83 -4.84 1.06
C THR A 108 22.20 -4.19 0.91
N GLN A 109 22.19 -2.87 1.01
CA GLN A 109 23.41 -2.07 1.06
C GLN A 109 24.15 -2.36 2.36
N HIS A 110 25.47 -2.45 2.30
CA HIS A 110 26.29 -2.83 3.46
C HIS A 110 27.63 -2.06 3.50
N ALA A 111 28.25 -2.09 4.67
CA ALA A 111 29.63 -1.65 4.86
C ALA A 111 30.60 -2.57 4.09
N PRO A 112 31.73 -2.04 3.58
CA PRO A 112 32.59 -2.77 2.65
C PRO A 112 33.40 -3.92 3.27
N ASP A 113 33.40 -4.01 4.59
CA ASP A 113 34.20 -4.85 5.49
C ASP A 113 33.53 -6.17 5.88
N ILE A 114 32.20 -6.28 5.81
CA ILE A 114 31.52 -7.57 6.06
C ILE A 114 31.80 -8.58 4.94
N ALA A 115 32.13 -9.82 5.31
CA ALA A 115 32.29 -10.92 4.37
C ALA A 115 30.93 -11.35 3.79
N TYR A 116 30.92 -11.81 2.53
CA TYR A 116 29.67 -12.17 1.86
C TYR A 116 28.92 -13.31 2.55
N ASP A 117 29.62 -14.35 3.03
CA ASP A 117 28.99 -15.50 3.67
C ASP A 117 28.32 -15.11 5.00
N GLU A 118 28.99 -14.28 5.81
CA GLU A 118 28.44 -13.71 7.06
C GLU A 118 27.23 -12.82 6.78
N LEU A 119 27.29 -11.96 5.75
CA LEU A 119 26.17 -11.13 5.32
C LEU A 119 24.99 -12.01 4.91
N ARG A 120 25.25 -13.03 4.09
CA ARG A 120 24.22 -13.93 3.57
C ARG A 120 23.52 -14.69 4.70
N GLU A 121 24.29 -15.26 5.61
CA GLU A 121 23.76 -15.99 6.77
C GLU A 121 22.92 -15.05 7.65
N ALA A 122 23.45 -13.89 8.04
CA ALA A 122 22.74 -12.92 8.87
C ALA A 122 21.44 -12.43 8.22
N VAL A 123 21.43 -12.16 6.90
CA VAL A 123 20.19 -11.79 6.20
C VAL A 123 19.16 -12.92 6.25
N ILE A 124 19.57 -14.17 6.08
CA ILE A 124 18.63 -15.31 6.12
C ILE A 124 18.08 -15.50 7.53
N GLU A 125 18.94 -15.57 8.55
CA GLU A 125 18.55 -15.90 9.92
C GLU A 125 17.87 -14.75 10.67
N GLU A 126 18.29 -13.50 10.46
CA GLU A 126 17.80 -12.35 11.23
C GLU A 126 16.69 -11.56 10.52
N ILE A 127 16.60 -11.66 9.18
CA ILE A 127 15.62 -10.94 8.37
C ILE A 127 14.61 -11.88 7.73
N ILE A 128 15.04 -12.85 6.92
CA ILE A 128 14.12 -13.64 6.09
C ILE A 128 13.29 -14.62 6.93
N LYS A 129 13.95 -15.51 7.69
CA LYS A 129 13.28 -16.54 8.48
C LYS A 129 12.36 -15.98 9.58
N PRO A 130 12.70 -14.89 10.30
CA PRO A 130 11.82 -14.33 11.33
C PRO A 130 10.57 -13.65 10.76
N VAL A 131 10.60 -13.20 9.50
CA VAL A 131 9.48 -12.51 8.85
C VAL A 131 8.51 -13.49 8.20
N LEU A 132 9.02 -14.57 7.58
CA LEU A 132 8.19 -15.51 6.84
C LEU A 132 7.58 -16.56 7.78
N PRO A 133 6.26 -16.84 7.70
CA PRO A 133 5.64 -17.91 8.47
C PRO A 133 6.29 -19.25 8.17
N LYS A 134 6.53 -20.06 9.22
CA LYS A 134 7.11 -21.41 9.08
C LYS A 134 6.32 -22.29 8.11
N ALA A 135 5.00 -22.15 8.07
CA ALA A 135 4.13 -22.89 7.15
C ALA A 135 4.42 -22.61 5.66
N LEU A 136 4.89 -21.41 5.32
CA LEU A 136 5.26 -21.07 3.94
C LEU A 136 6.69 -21.49 3.59
N LEU A 137 7.55 -21.78 4.57
CA LEU A 137 8.94 -22.21 4.39
C LEU A 137 9.08 -23.74 4.24
N GLN A 138 8.04 -24.41 3.78
CA GLN A 138 8.05 -25.84 3.50
C GLN A 138 8.72 -26.13 2.15
N GLY A 139 9.54 -27.19 2.10
CA GLY A 139 10.31 -27.59 0.92
C GLY A 139 11.64 -26.84 0.78
N GLU A 140 12.17 -26.82 -0.44
CA GLU A 140 13.43 -26.14 -0.75
C GLU A 140 13.16 -24.68 -1.16
N VAL A 141 13.57 -23.73 -0.31
CA VAL A 141 13.44 -22.29 -0.58
C VAL A 141 14.74 -21.77 -1.17
N LYS A 142 14.65 -21.06 -2.31
CA LYS A 142 15.80 -20.41 -2.93
C LYS A 142 16.02 -19.03 -2.30
N TYR A 143 17.13 -18.88 -1.57
CA TYR A 143 17.55 -17.61 -0.99
C TYR A 143 18.60 -16.93 -1.87
N LEU A 144 18.20 -15.86 -2.55
CA LEU A 144 19.07 -15.01 -3.37
C LEU A 144 19.40 -13.72 -2.61
N VAL A 145 20.42 -13.78 -1.76
CA VAL A 145 20.89 -12.63 -0.98
C VAL A 145 22.02 -11.94 -1.74
N ASN A 146 21.88 -10.64 -2.01
CA ASN A 146 22.84 -9.84 -2.76
C ASN A 146 23.40 -10.59 -4.00
N PRO A 147 22.55 -11.02 -4.95
CA PRO A 147 22.95 -11.96 -6.02
C PRO A 147 24.02 -11.42 -6.98
N THR A 148 24.27 -10.10 -7.00
CA THR A 148 25.35 -9.47 -7.75
C THR A 148 26.63 -9.25 -6.92
N GLY A 149 26.69 -9.80 -5.70
CA GLY A 149 27.79 -9.61 -4.76
C GLY A 149 27.70 -8.28 -3.99
N ARG A 150 28.74 -7.45 -4.10
CA ARG A 150 28.89 -6.25 -3.25
C ARG A 150 27.85 -5.17 -3.57
N PHE A 151 27.24 -4.58 -2.54
CA PHE A 151 26.35 -3.43 -2.62
C PHE A 151 26.74 -2.36 -1.60
N VAL A 152 27.80 -1.59 -1.87
CA VAL A 152 28.37 -0.62 -0.91
C VAL A 152 27.83 0.79 -1.13
N VAL A 153 27.69 1.21 -2.39
CA VAL A 153 27.16 2.51 -2.83
C VAL A 153 25.68 2.33 -3.17
N GLY A 154 24.81 3.19 -2.64
CA GLY A 154 23.37 3.13 -2.82
C GLY A 154 22.70 4.46 -2.51
N GLY A 155 21.37 4.48 -2.49
CA GLY A 155 20.59 5.71 -2.32
C GLY A 155 20.76 6.69 -3.49
N PRO A 156 20.53 8.01 -3.27
CA PRO A 156 20.57 9.02 -4.34
C PRO A 156 21.91 9.15 -5.09
N GLN A 157 23.01 8.66 -4.51
CA GLN A 157 24.31 8.60 -5.17
C GLN A 157 24.39 7.51 -6.25
N GLY A 158 23.64 6.42 -6.04
CA GLY A 158 23.57 5.30 -6.98
C GLY A 158 22.54 5.58 -8.08
N ASP A 159 21.32 5.97 -7.70
CA ASP A 159 20.20 6.17 -8.61
C ASP A 159 19.34 7.39 -8.22
N CYS A 160 18.78 8.09 -9.20
CA CYS A 160 17.84 9.20 -8.96
C CYS A 160 16.48 8.68 -8.45
N GLY A 161 15.98 9.27 -7.37
CA GLY A 161 14.66 9.00 -6.80
C GLY A 161 13.65 10.09 -7.13
N LEU A 162 12.42 9.69 -7.50
CA LEU A 162 11.31 10.62 -7.74
C LEU A 162 10.05 10.14 -7.01
N THR A 163 9.27 11.08 -6.49
CA THR A 163 7.95 10.84 -5.89
C THR A 163 7.05 10.08 -6.88
N GLY A 164 6.31 9.08 -6.41
CA GLY A 164 5.36 8.34 -7.24
C GLY A 164 5.97 7.30 -8.19
N ARG A 165 7.26 6.95 -8.06
CA ARG A 165 7.90 5.88 -8.87
C ARG A 165 7.89 4.50 -8.21
N LYS A 166 7.01 4.31 -7.22
CA LYS A 166 6.83 3.07 -6.45
C LYS A 166 5.36 2.73 -6.19
N ILE A 167 4.43 3.23 -7.00
CA ILE A 167 2.97 3.06 -6.78
C ILE A 167 2.48 1.61 -6.63
N ILE A 168 3.11 0.66 -7.33
CA ILE A 168 2.77 -0.78 -7.17
C ILE A 168 3.31 -1.34 -5.85
N VAL A 169 4.45 -0.84 -5.39
CA VAL A 169 5.01 -1.13 -4.07
C VAL A 169 4.16 -0.44 -2.99
N ASP A 170 3.66 0.76 -3.22
CA ASP A 170 2.81 1.47 -2.26
C ASP A 170 1.45 0.78 -2.04
N THR A 171 1.02 -0.09 -2.97
CA THR A 171 -0.30 -0.72 -3.01
C THR A 171 -0.27 -2.24 -2.83
N TYR A 172 -0.60 -2.99 -3.89
CA TYR A 172 -0.92 -4.43 -3.81
C TYR A 172 0.12 -5.31 -4.49
N GLY A 173 1.29 -4.78 -4.86
CA GLY A 173 2.39 -5.55 -5.45
C GLY A 173 2.03 -6.26 -6.75
N GLY A 174 1.06 -5.74 -7.51
CA GLY A 174 0.59 -6.31 -8.76
C GLY A 174 -0.53 -7.35 -8.62
N ALA A 175 -0.96 -7.69 -7.40
CA ALA A 175 -2.09 -8.60 -7.18
C ALA A 175 -3.46 -8.01 -7.59
N ALA A 176 -3.53 -6.68 -7.69
CA ALA A 176 -4.68 -5.94 -8.20
C ALA A 176 -4.22 -4.87 -9.21
N PRO A 177 -5.10 -4.44 -10.14
CA PRO A 177 -4.83 -3.32 -11.03
C PRO A 177 -4.55 -2.03 -10.26
N HIS A 178 -3.97 -1.05 -10.95
CA HIS A 178 -3.65 0.26 -10.38
C HIS A 178 -4.09 1.36 -11.34
N GLY A 179 -4.69 2.43 -10.82
CA GLY A 179 -5.24 3.50 -11.65
C GLY A 179 -4.26 4.58 -12.08
N GLY A 180 -3.03 4.53 -11.58
CA GLY A 180 -1.88 5.35 -12.01
C GLY A 180 -1.54 6.50 -11.07
N GLY A 181 -2.49 6.94 -10.23
CA GLY A 181 -2.30 8.02 -9.27
C GLY A 181 -1.27 7.68 -8.17
N ALA A 182 -0.24 8.51 -8.01
CA ALA A 182 0.68 8.43 -6.88
C ALA A 182 0.06 9.03 -5.59
N PHE A 183 0.53 8.59 -4.42
CA PHE A 183 -0.01 9.06 -3.14
C PHE A 183 0.81 10.19 -2.50
N SER A 184 2.12 9.99 -2.32
CA SER A 184 3.00 10.91 -1.57
C SER A 184 3.02 12.34 -2.14
N GLY A 185 2.96 13.34 -1.25
CA GLY A 185 2.93 14.76 -1.62
C GLY A 185 1.55 15.36 -1.88
N LYS A 186 0.47 14.57 -1.78
CA LYS A 186 -0.90 15.03 -2.07
C LYS A 186 -1.76 15.15 -0.81
N ASP A 187 -2.46 16.27 -0.65
CA ASP A 187 -3.48 16.41 0.39
C ASP A 187 -4.76 15.60 0.07
N PRO A 188 -5.68 15.40 1.03
CA PRO A 188 -6.83 14.52 0.87
C PRO A 188 -7.89 14.95 -0.16
N SER A 189 -7.85 16.20 -0.66
CA SER A 189 -8.73 16.61 -1.78
C SER A 189 -8.37 15.88 -3.09
N LYS A 190 -7.15 15.31 -3.18
CA LYS A 190 -6.66 14.61 -4.38
C LYS A 190 -7.11 13.16 -4.27
N VAL A 191 -8.13 12.83 -5.06
CA VAL A 191 -8.81 11.52 -5.06
C VAL A 191 -7.87 10.35 -5.35
N ASP A 192 -6.74 10.57 -6.01
CA ASP A 192 -5.67 9.56 -6.16
C ASP A 192 -5.27 8.91 -4.83
N ARG A 193 -5.22 9.71 -3.76
CA ARG A 193 -4.89 9.23 -2.41
C ARG A 193 -6.15 8.86 -1.64
N SER A 194 -7.07 9.80 -1.47
CA SER A 194 -8.22 9.61 -0.58
C SER A 194 -9.16 8.51 -1.08
N ALA A 195 -9.48 8.48 -2.37
CA ALA A 195 -10.34 7.44 -2.92
C ALA A 195 -9.66 6.07 -3.01
N ALA A 196 -8.34 6.00 -3.22
CA ALA A 196 -7.62 4.73 -3.11
C ALA A 196 -7.64 4.18 -1.68
N TYR A 197 -7.51 5.03 -0.66
CA TYR A 197 -7.63 4.65 0.74
C TYR A 197 -9.06 4.22 1.08
N ALA A 198 -10.07 4.95 0.61
CA ALA A 198 -11.47 4.57 0.78
C ALA A 198 -11.78 3.22 0.12
N ALA A 199 -11.28 3.00 -1.10
CA ALA A 199 -11.47 1.74 -1.81
C ALA A 199 -10.80 0.57 -1.07
N ARG A 200 -9.61 0.76 -0.50
CA ARG A 200 -8.97 -0.21 0.42
C ARG A 200 -9.86 -0.48 1.63
N TYR A 201 -10.34 0.56 2.29
CA TYR A 201 -11.19 0.46 3.49
C TYR A 201 -12.49 -0.33 3.20
N VAL A 202 -13.14 -0.03 2.08
CA VAL A 202 -14.33 -0.76 1.61
C VAL A 202 -14.00 -2.24 1.37
N ALA A 203 -13.00 -2.53 0.54
CA ALA A 203 -12.62 -3.92 0.21
C ALA A 203 -12.25 -4.72 1.46
N LYS A 204 -11.47 -4.11 2.37
CA LYS A 204 -11.07 -4.73 3.64
C LYS A 204 -12.27 -5.03 4.53
N ASN A 205 -13.24 -4.13 4.63
CA ASN A 205 -14.47 -4.36 5.40
C ASN A 205 -15.37 -5.45 4.79
N VAL A 206 -15.45 -5.55 3.45
CA VAL A 206 -16.19 -6.62 2.77
C VAL A 206 -15.59 -7.99 3.09
N VAL A 207 -14.26 -8.13 3.01
CA VAL A 207 -13.58 -9.40 3.34
C VAL A 207 -13.66 -9.68 4.84
N ALA A 208 -13.44 -8.69 5.70
CA ALA A 208 -13.56 -8.84 7.16
C ALA A 208 -14.98 -9.22 7.62
N ALA A 209 -16.01 -8.76 6.92
CA ALA A 209 -17.40 -9.17 7.16
C ALA A 209 -17.67 -10.65 6.81
N GLY A 210 -16.73 -11.29 6.10
CA GLY A 210 -16.86 -12.63 5.57
C GLY A 210 -17.88 -12.70 4.43
N LEU A 211 -18.08 -11.60 3.70
CA LEU A 211 -18.97 -11.54 2.54
C LEU A 211 -18.30 -12.08 1.27
N ALA A 212 -16.97 -12.05 1.21
CA ALA A 212 -16.14 -12.63 0.16
C ALA A 212 -14.76 -13.00 0.73
N SER A 213 -14.03 -13.94 0.11
CA SER A 213 -12.61 -14.17 0.47
C SER A 213 -11.68 -13.23 -0.30
N ARG A 214 -12.10 -12.70 -1.45
CA ARG A 214 -11.40 -11.69 -2.24
C ARG A 214 -12.39 -10.62 -2.69
N CYS A 215 -11.99 -9.36 -2.61
CA CYS A 215 -12.81 -8.24 -3.04
C CYS A 215 -11.94 -7.17 -3.70
N GLN A 216 -12.33 -6.75 -4.90
CA GLN A 216 -11.76 -5.60 -5.59
C GLN A 216 -12.84 -4.55 -5.80
N ILE A 217 -12.49 -3.30 -5.53
CA ILE A 217 -13.31 -2.13 -5.78
C ILE A 217 -12.60 -1.24 -6.79
N GLN A 218 -13.31 -0.76 -7.81
CA GLN A 218 -12.86 0.35 -8.64
C GLN A 218 -13.79 1.54 -8.41
N VAL A 219 -13.22 2.73 -8.26
CA VAL A 219 -13.96 4.00 -8.23
C VAL A 219 -13.33 4.97 -9.23
N SER A 220 -14.14 5.80 -9.89
CA SER A 220 -13.63 6.86 -10.76
C SER A 220 -14.31 8.19 -10.50
N TYR A 221 -13.63 9.29 -10.83
CA TYR A 221 -14.11 10.67 -10.65
C TYR A 221 -13.85 11.50 -11.89
N ALA A 222 -14.69 12.51 -12.08
CA ALA A 222 -14.41 13.64 -12.95
C ALA A 222 -13.97 14.84 -12.10
N ILE A 223 -13.04 15.65 -12.60
CA ILE A 223 -12.56 16.84 -11.88
C ILE A 223 -13.73 17.78 -11.57
N GLY A 224 -13.78 18.27 -10.32
CA GLY A 224 -14.81 19.19 -9.86
C GLY A 224 -16.21 18.61 -9.64
N VAL A 225 -16.37 17.28 -9.73
CA VAL A 225 -17.63 16.57 -9.43
C VAL A 225 -17.46 15.78 -8.13
N ALA A 226 -18.39 15.90 -7.19
CA ALA A 226 -18.30 15.21 -5.91
C ALA A 226 -18.65 13.71 -6.02
N GLN A 227 -19.67 13.37 -6.79
CA GLN A 227 -20.12 11.99 -6.95
C GLN A 227 -19.13 11.18 -7.81
N PRO A 228 -18.79 9.93 -7.42
CA PRO A 228 -18.06 9.03 -8.29
C PRO A 228 -18.79 8.84 -9.62
N THR A 229 -18.05 8.86 -10.73
CA THR A 229 -18.60 8.57 -12.06
C THR A 229 -18.85 7.07 -12.26
N SER A 230 -18.15 6.22 -11.51
CA SER A 230 -18.44 4.79 -11.42
C SER A 230 -17.99 4.22 -10.08
N ILE A 231 -18.69 3.17 -9.65
CA ILE A 231 -18.28 2.25 -8.59
C ILE A 231 -18.46 0.85 -9.19
N MET A 232 -17.41 0.02 -9.17
CA MET A 232 -17.47 -1.36 -9.64
C MET A 232 -16.90 -2.29 -8.58
N VAL A 233 -17.62 -3.38 -8.33
CA VAL A 233 -17.24 -4.41 -7.35
C VAL A 233 -17.01 -5.72 -8.07
N THR A 234 -15.95 -6.44 -7.71
CA THR A 234 -15.82 -7.85 -8.09
C THR A 234 -15.29 -8.70 -6.95
N THR A 235 -15.93 -9.84 -6.71
CA THR A 235 -15.51 -10.82 -5.70
C THR A 235 -14.84 -12.06 -6.27
N PHE A 236 -14.58 -12.08 -7.59
CA PHE A 236 -13.92 -13.19 -8.27
C PHE A 236 -14.60 -14.55 -8.02
N GLY A 237 -15.93 -14.56 -7.88
CA GLY A 237 -16.71 -15.77 -7.58
C GLY A 237 -16.64 -16.24 -6.13
N THR A 238 -16.02 -15.47 -5.23
CA THR A 238 -15.88 -15.81 -3.80
C THR A 238 -16.97 -15.18 -2.91
N GLY A 239 -17.84 -14.35 -3.49
CA GLY A 239 -18.92 -13.67 -2.79
C GLY A 239 -20.02 -14.61 -2.30
N LYS A 240 -20.56 -14.34 -1.11
CA LYS A 240 -21.76 -15.00 -0.54
C LYS A 240 -23.07 -14.37 -1.01
N ILE A 241 -22.99 -13.18 -1.59
CA ILE A 241 -24.08 -12.45 -2.24
C ILE A 241 -23.55 -11.93 -3.58
N SER A 242 -24.43 -11.50 -4.48
CA SER A 242 -24.01 -11.01 -5.80
C SER A 242 -23.22 -9.71 -5.70
N ASP A 243 -22.35 -9.47 -6.68
CA ASP A 243 -21.52 -8.27 -6.75
C ASP A 243 -22.39 -6.99 -6.84
N GLU A 244 -23.56 -7.06 -7.49
CA GLU A 244 -24.52 -5.94 -7.56
C GLU A 244 -25.14 -5.64 -6.20
N ARG A 245 -25.43 -6.67 -5.41
CA ARG A 245 -25.94 -6.48 -4.04
C ARG A 245 -24.85 -5.92 -3.13
N LEU A 246 -23.58 -6.31 -3.32
CA LEU A 246 -22.46 -5.69 -2.61
C LEU A 246 -22.30 -4.21 -2.99
N GLU A 247 -22.38 -3.86 -4.26
CA GLU A 247 -22.31 -2.48 -4.73
C GLU A 247 -23.38 -1.60 -4.06
N ALA A 248 -24.62 -2.09 -3.99
CA ALA A 248 -25.71 -1.38 -3.30
C ALA A 248 -25.45 -1.21 -1.79
N LEU A 249 -24.91 -2.24 -1.12
CA LEU A 249 -24.52 -2.13 0.29
C LEU A 249 -23.37 -1.13 0.47
N ILE A 250 -22.39 -1.11 -0.43
CA ILE A 250 -21.27 -0.18 -0.37
C ILE A 250 -21.77 1.26 -0.50
N ALA A 251 -22.62 1.54 -1.49
CA ALA A 251 -23.22 2.86 -1.67
C ALA A 251 -24.05 3.32 -0.44
N LYS A 252 -24.66 2.37 0.30
CA LYS A 252 -25.39 2.66 1.54
C LYS A 252 -24.48 2.96 2.74
N HIS A 253 -23.35 2.28 2.87
CA HIS A 253 -22.53 2.29 4.09
C HIS A 253 -21.32 3.23 4.04
N PHE A 254 -20.90 3.63 2.85
CA PHE A 254 -19.70 4.43 2.62
C PHE A 254 -20.03 5.65 1.76
N ASP A 255 -19.75 6.84 2.30
CA ASP A 255 -19.80 8.07 1.51
C ASP A 255 -18.50 8.23 0.74
N LEU A 256 -18.55 7.95 -0.56
CA LEU A 256 -17.39 7.99 -1.45
C LEU A 256 -17.22 9.36 -2.12
N ARG A 257 -17.96 10.40 -1.73
CA ARG A 257 -17.63 11.76 -2.18
C ARG A 257 -16.34 12.23 -1.50
N PRO A 258 -15.52 13.11 -2.13
CA PRO A 258 -14.24 13.57 -1.55
C PRO A 258 -14.35 14.02 -0.08
N LYS A 259 -15.34 14.88 0.24
CA LYS A 259 -15.58 15.33 1.62
C LYS A 259 -16.01 14.20 2.54
N GLY A 260 -16.90 13.32 2.05
CA GLY A 260 -17.36 12.13 2.78
C GLY A 260 -16.20 11.22 3.17
N ILE A 261 -15.27 10.97 2.24
CA ILE A 261 -14.05 10.19 2.48
C ILE A 261 -13.17 10.86 3.54
N VAL A 262 -12.93 12.17 3.40
CA VAL A 262 -12.09 12.94 4.32
C VAL A 262 -12.63 12.87 5.75
N GLN A 263 -13.95 12.97 5.92
CA GLN A 263 -14.61 12.87 7.22
C GLN A 263 -14.62 11.43 7.75
N MET A 264 -15.00 10.46 6.91
CA MET A 264 -15.08 9.04 7.26
C MET A 264 -13.73 8.49 7.75
N LEU A 265 -12.64 8.92 7.13
CA LEU A 265 -11.29 8.45 7.45
C LEU A 265 -10.47 9.44 8.28
N ASP A 266 -11.05 10.58 8.69
CA ASP A 266 -10.36 11.62 9.48
C ASP A 266 -8.99 11.98 8.88
N LEU A 267 -8.98 12.47 7.63
CA LEU A 267 -7.76 12.63 6.82
C LEU A 267 -7.06 13.98 6.98
N LEU A 268 -7.69 14.99 7.59
CA LEU A 268 -7.09 16.32 7.78
C LEU A 268 -6.15 16.36 8.99
N ARG A 269 -5.17 15.46 9.00
CA ARG A 269 -4.19 15.27 10.08
C ARG A 269 -2.80 14.98 9.50
N PRO A 270 -1.71 15.26 10.24
CA PRO A 270 -0.35 15.00 9.80
C PRO A 270 0.05 13.51 9.94
N ILE A 271 -0.68 12.61 9.28
CA ILE A 271 -0.57 11.14 9.46
C ILE A 271 0.25 10.42 8.36
N TYR A 272 0.71 11.14 7.33
CA TYR A 272 1.15 10.53 6.07
C TYR A 272 2.62 10.14 6.01
N GLN A 273 3.49 10.65 6.88
CA GLN A 273 4.93 10.37 6.76
C GLN A 273 5.22 8.87 6.90
N LYS A 274 4.50 8.17 7.79
CA LYS A 274 4.67 6.74 7.99
C LYS A 274 4.22 5.89 6.79
N THR A 275 3.35 6.41 5.92
CA THR A 275 2.86 5.66 4.74
C THR A 275 3.90 5.61 3.62
N ALA A 276 4.84 6.57 3.58
CA ALA A 276 5.76 6.78 2.46
C ALA A 276 6.83 5.67 2.27
N ALA A 277 6.84 4.66 3.13
CA ALA A 277 7.63 3.45 3.00
C ALA A 277 6.86 2.26 3.59
N TYR A 278 7.22 1.05 3.15
CA TYR A 278 6.67 -0.22 3.64
C TYR A 278 5.18 -0.46 3.34
N GLY A 279 4.66 0.22 2.31
CA GLY A 279 3.28 0.09 1.84
C GLY A 279 2.31 1.01 2.58
N HIS A 280 1.31 1.50 1.85
CA HIS A 280 0.22 2.29 2.43
C HIS A 280 -0.87 1.42 3.07
N PHE A 281 -0.92 0.14 2.71
CA PHE A 281 -1.98 -0.80 3.10
C PHE A 281 -1.44 -2.01 3.86
N GLY A 282 -2.29 -2.64 4.67
CA GLY A 282 -1.95 -3.84 5.46
C GLY A 282 -1.10 -3.59 6.69
N ARG A 283 -1.26 -2.43 7.32
CA ARG A 283 -0.52 -2.02 8.53
C ARG A 283 -1.49 -1.50 9.57
N ASP A 284 -1.47 -2.09 10.77
CA ASP A 284 -2.42 -1.77 11.84
C ASP A 284 -1.97 -0.58 12.70
N GLU A 285 -1.45 0.47 12.06
CA GLU A 285 -1.08 1.70 12.75
C GLU A 285 -2.34 2.51 13.09
N PRO A 286 -2.45 3.11 14.29
CA PRO A 286 -3.63 3.89 14.69
C PRO A 286 -3.97 5.04 13.73
N GLU A 287 -2.96 5.58 13.07
CA GLU A 287 -3.10 6.65 12.07
C GLU A 287 -3.81 6.21 10.79
N PHE A 288 -3.75 4.92 10.43
CA PHE A 288 -4.26 4.39 9.16
C PHE A 288 -5.72 3.95 9.33
N SER A 289 -6.60 4.95 9.43
CA SER A 289 -8.04 4.76 9.56
C SER A 289 -8.65 3.86 8.48
N TRP A 290 -8.08 3.84 7.27
CA TRP A 290 -8.51 2.98 6.17
C TRP A 290 -8.20 1.48 6.35
N GLU A 291 -7.41 1.13 7.38
CA GLU A 291 -7.16 -0.27 7.75
C GLU A 291 -8.14 -0.79 8.81
N LYS A 292 -9.03 0.05 9.35
CA LYS A 292 -10.06 -0.39 10.29
C LYS A 292 -11.11 -1.29 9.60
N THR A 293 -11.70 -2.18 10.38
CA THR A 293 -12.77 -3.10 9.93
C THR A 293 -14.08 -2.87 10.69
N ASP A 294 -14.34 -1.63 11.07
CA ASP A 294 -15.46 -1.22 11.92
C ASP A 294 -16.83 -1.21 11.20
N LYS A 295 -16.85 -1.27 9.86
CA LYS A 295 -18.07 -1.40 9.06
C LYS A 295 -18.44 -2.86 8.77
N ALA A 296 -17.56 -3.81 9.06
CA ALA A 296 -17.73 -5.21 8.72
C ALA A 296 -19.02 -5.82 9.31
N GLN A 297 -19.32 -5.55 10.59
CA GLN A 297 -20.52 -6.07 11.24
C GLN A 297 -21.81 -5.52 10.63
N ALA A 298 -21.84 -4.21 10.34
CA ALA A 298 -23.00 -3.55 9.74
C ALA A 298 -23.26 -4.06 8.31
N LEU A 299 -22.20 -4.22 7.51
CA LEU A 299 -22.29 -4.84 6.19
C LEU A 299 -22.84 -6.26 6.25
N ARG A 300 -22.34 -7.07 7.19
CA ARG A 300 -22.77 -8.45 7.35
C ARG A 300 -24.26 -8.55 7.73
N ALA A 301 -24.70 -7.72 8.68
CA ALA A 301 -26.09 -7.67 9.10
C ALA A 301 -27.03 -7.29 7.95
N ASP A 302 -26.71 -6.26 7.17
CA ASP A 302 -27.53 -5.83 6.02
C ASP A 302 -27.46 -6.82 4.84
N ALA A 303 -26.41 -7.63 4.77
CA ALA A 303 -26.35 -8.77 3.85
C ALA A 303 -27.22 -9.95 4.30
N GLY A 304 -27.70 -9.97 5.55
CA GLY A 304 -28.50 -11.04 6.12
C GLY A 304 -27.69 -12.29 6.50
N LEU A 305 -26.45 -12.12 6.97
CA LEU A 305 -25.49 -13.19 7.29
C LEU A 305 -24.93 -13.13 8.72
#